data_AF-A0A1I2L146-F1
#
_entry.id   AF-A0A1I2L146-F1
#
_cell.length_a   1.000
_cell.length_b   1.000
_cell.length_c   1.000
_cell.angle_alpha   90.00
_cell.angle_beta   90.00
_cell.angle_gamma   90.00
#
_symmetry.space_group_name_H-M   'P 1'
#
loop_
_entity.id
_entity.type
_entity.pdbx_description
1 polymer ?
#
loop_
_entity_poly.entity_id
_entity_poly.type
_entity_poly.pdbx_seq_one_letter_code
_entity_poly.pdbx_strand_id
1 'polypeptide(L)'
;MLFLIVVAVIMGTVAVVFLLPDPDPQAAPDAGSAPAEPAGPAPLSLEGTLVAGLLGGEFSREQYRGAVARLAAREEERNPMALPGPDATT
;
A
#
# COMPACT_ATOMS: atom_id res chain seq x y z
N MET A 1 -11.67 -26.79 -15.24
CA MET A 1 -12.67 -25.71 -15.24
C MET A 1 -13.07 -25.33 -13.82
N LEU A 2 -13.63 -26.24 -13.02
CA LEU A 2 -13.98 -25.98 -11.60
C LEU A 2 -12.82 -25.39 -10.78
N PHE A 3 -11.62 -25.99 -10.88
CA PHE A 3 -10.43 -25.52 -10.16
C PHE A 3 -10.06 -24.06 -10.47
N LEU A 4 -10.09 -23.67 -11.75
CA LEU A 4 -9.80 -22.30 -12.17
C LEU A 4 -10.83 -21.30 -11.64
N ILE A 5 -12.10 -21.69 -11.61
CA ILE A 5 -13.18 -20.86 -11.06
C ILE A 5 -12.98 -20.65 -9.56
N VAL A 6 -12.63 -21.70 -8.82
CA VAL A 6 -12.37 -21.60 -7.37
C VAL A 6 -11.19 -20.68 -7.09
N VAL A 7 -10.09 -20.80 -7.85
CA VAL A 7 -8.92 -19.92 -7.70
C VAL A 7 -9.26 -18.46 -8.02
N ALA A 8 -10.02 -18.21 -9.10
CA ALA A 8 -10.43 -16.86 -9.47
C ALA A 8 -11.35 -16.23 -8.42
N VAL A 9 -12.26 -17.01 -7.82
CA VAL A 9 -13.14 -16.54 -6.74
C VAL A 9 -12.32 -16.22 -5.49
N ILE A 10 -11.35 -17.06 -5.11
CA ILE A 10 -10.49 -16.80 -3.94
C ILE A 10 -9.63 -15.55 -4.14
N MET A 11 -9.03 -15.37 -5.32
CA MET A 11 -8.28 -14.15 -5.63
C MET A 11 -9.17 -12.91 -5.62
N GLY A 12 -10.38 -13.02 -6.18
CA GLY A 12 -11.35 -11.93 -6.21
C GLY A 12 -11.82 -11.52 -4.80
N THR A 13 -12.11 -12.48 -3.92
CA THR A 13 -12.55 -12.17 -2.55
C THR A 13 -11.44 -11.52 -1.73
N VAL A 14 -10.20 -12.00 -1.84
CA VAL A 14 -9.05 -11.36 -1.18
C VAL A 14 -8.86 -9.93 -1.69
N ALA A 15 -8.92 -9.71 -3.00
CA ALA A 15 -8.79 -8.37 -3.57
C ALA A 15 -9.90 -7.42 -3.09
N VAL A 16 -11.15 -7.90 -3.01
CA VAL A 16 -12.30 -7.11 -2.54
C VAL A 16 -12.18 -6.77 -1.05
N VAL A 17 -11.72 -7.70 -0.20
CA VAL A 17 -11.51 -7.44 1.23
C VAL A 17 -10.41 -6.41 1.46
N PHE A 18 -9.36 -6.41 0.63
CA PHE A 18 -8.30 -5.38 0.69
C PHE A 18 -8.73 -4.03 0.12
N LEU A 19 -9.80 -3.99 -0.68
CA LEU A 19 -10.31 -2.78 -1.34
C LEU A 19 -11.52 -2.18 -0.62
N LEU A 20 -12.11 -2.87 0.36
CA LEU A 20 -13.21 -2.35 1.14
C LEU A 20 -12.66 -1.45 2.27
N PRO A 21 -12.92 -0.13 2.24
CA PRO A 21 -12.69 0.71 3.41
C PRO A 21 -13.49 0.20 4.62
N ASP A 22 -12.84 0.21 5.79
CA ASP A 22 -13.45 -0.17 7.05
C ASP A 22 -14.68 0.72 7.29
N PRO A 23 -15.87 0.14 7.56
CA PRO A 23 -17.04 0.95 7.88
C PRO A 23 -16.81 1.63 9.23
N ASP A 24 -16.44 2.91 9.16
CA ASP A 24 -16.25 3.76 10.32
C ASP A 24 -17.55 3.81 11.15
N PRO A 25 -17.58 3.30 12.39
CA PRO A 25 -18.81 3.26 13.20
C PRO A 25 -19.26 4.63 13.71
N GLN A 26 -18.71 5.74 13.18
CA GLN A 26 -18.92 7.08 13.71
C GLN A 26 -19.22 8.19 12.69
N ALA A 27 -19.68 7.87 11.48
CA ALA A 27 -20.12 8.89 10.52
C ALA A 27 -21.66 9.03 10.50
N ALA A 28 -22.17 9.96 11.29
CA ALA A 28 -23.46 10.60 11.03
C ALA A 28 -23.40 11.36 9.69
N PRO A 29 -24.51 11.51 8.95
CA PRO A 29 -24.48 12.06 7.60
C PRO A 29 -24.47 13.59 7.67
N ASP A 30 -23.32 14.21 7.40
CA ASP A 30 -23.30 15.59 6.92
C ASP A 30 -22.86 15.61 5.46
N ALA A 31 -23.83 15.98 4.63
CA ALA A 31 -23.70 16.18 3.21
C ALA A 31 -22.76 17.36 2.95
N GLY A 32 -21.55 17.08 2.46
CA GLY A 32 -20.61 18.14 2.13
C GLY A 32 -19.21 17.69 1.76
N SER A 33 -19.05 16.63 0.95
CA SER A 33 -17.75 16.35 0.32
C SER A 33 -17.46 17.39 -0.76
N ALA A 34 -17.00 18.56 -0.34
CA ALA A 34 -16.08 19.34 -1.15
C ALA A 34 -14.79 18.52 -1.28
N PRO A 35 -14.18 18.39 -2.48
CA PRO A 35 -12.84 17.82 -2.58
C PRO A 35 -11.92 18.72 -1.76
N ALA A 36 -11.38 18.21 -0.66
CA ALA A 36 -10.28 18.85 0.02
C ALA A 36 -9.13 18.91 -1.00
N GLU A 37 -8.85 20.10 -1.54
CA GLU A 37 -7.65 20.31 -2.33
C GLU A 37 -6.44 19.81 -1.52
N PRO A 38 -5.57 18.96 -2.08
CA PRO A 38 -4.33 18.61 -1.41
C PRO A 38 -3.46 19.87 -1.36
N ALA A 39 -3.46 20.57 -0.22
CA ALA A 39 -2.61 21.73 0.05
C ALA A 39 -1.15 21.34 0.32
N GLY A 40 -0.57 20.52 -0.56
CA GLY A 40 0.82 20.06 -0.49
C GLY A 40 1.35 19.68 -1.86
N PRO A 41 2.67 19.78 -2.10
CA PRO A 41 3.26 19.40 -3.37
C PRO A 41 2.84 17.98 -3.73
N ALA A 42 2.30 17.81 -4.95
CA ALA A 42 1.90 16.51 -5.45
C ALA A 42 3.07 15.53 -5.30
N PRO A 43 2.84 14.32 -4.76
CA PRO A 43 3.91 13.36 -4.54
C PRO A 43 4.57 13.02 -5.87
N LEU A 44 5.85 13.40 -6.00
CA LEU A 44 6.67 13.17 -7.19
C LEU A 44 7.17 11.71 -7.29
N SER A 45 6.90 10.91 -6.26
CA SER A 45 7.34 9.52 -6.16
C SER A 45 6.26 8.65 -5.52
N LEU A 46 6.37 7.33 -5.74
CA LEU A 46 5.45 6.32 -5.22
C LEU A 46 5.54 6.22 -3.69
N GLU A 47 6.71 6.47 -3.11
CA GLU A 47 6.89 6.56 -1.66
C GLU A 47 6.15 7.77 -1.09
N GLY A 48 6.16 8.89 -1.83
CA GLY A 48 5.41 10.10 -1.47
C GLY A 48 3.90 9.87 -1.45
N THR A 49 3.35 9.12 -2.40
CA THR A 49 1.92 8.79 -2.42
C THR A 49 1.54 7.89 -1.24
N LEU A 50 2.37 6.90 -0.90
CA LEU A 50 2.13 6.01 0.25
C LEU A 50 2.15 6.78 1.59
N VAL A 51 3.07 7.73 1.76
CA VAL A 51 3.15 8.56 2.98
C VAL A 51 1.96 9.51 3.06
N ALA A 52 1.56 10.12 1.94
CA ALA A 52 0.40 11.00 1.89
C ALA A 52 -0.89 10.25 2.28
N GLY A 53 -1.10 9.03 1.76
CA GLY A 53 -2.25 8.20 2.14
C GLY A 53 -2.23 7.74 3.59
N LEU A 54 -1.04 7.45 4.16
CA LEU A 54 -0.93 7.14 5.60
C LEU A 54 -1.28 8.35 6.49
N LEU A 55 -0.82 9.54 6.12
CA LEU A 55 -1.12 10.78 6.85
C LEU A 55 -2.58 11.20 6.68
N GLY A 56 -3.16 10.95 5.50
CA GLY A 56 -4.58 11.18 5.20
C GLY A 56 -5.52 10.13 5.79
N GLY A 57 -5.01 9.06 6.41
CA GLY A 57 -5.82 7.99 6.96
C GLY A 57 -6.43 7.03 5.93
N GLU A 58 -6.07 7.14 4.65
CA GLU A 58 -6.48 6.21 3.60
C GLU A 58 -5.88 4.82 3.79
N PHE A 59 -4.73 4.73 4.46
CA PHE A 59 -4.07 3.45 4.78
C PHE A 59 -3.81 3.30 6.27
N SER A 60 -3.93 2.06 6.75
CA SER A 60 -3.44 1.71 8.08
C SER A 60 -1.90 1.64 8.10
N ARG A 61 -1.30 1.75 9.28
CA ARG A 61 0.16 1.58 9.46
C ARG A 61 0.66 0.22 8.95
N GLU A 62 -0.16 -0.82 9.07
CA GLU A 62 0.19 -2.18 8.62
C GLU A 62 0.17 -2.28 7.09
N GLN A 63 -0.81 -1.65 6.44
CA GLN A 63 -0.88 -1.57 4.98
C GLN A 63 0.31 -0.80 4.41
N TYR A 64 0.69 0.32 5.03
CA TYR A 64 1.89 1.07 4.66
C TYR A 64 3.15 0.20 4.76
N ARG A 65 3.34 -0.51 5.89
CA ARG A 65 4.50 -1.41 6.08
C ARG A 65 4.55 -2.51 5.03
N GLY A 66 3.40 -3.13 4.73
CA GLY A 66 3.30 -4.17 3.70
C GLY A 66 3.65 -3.65 2.30
N ALA A 67 3.17 -2.45 1.95
CA ALA A 67 3.47 -1.81 0.68
C ALA A 67 4.96 -1.49 0.54
N VAL A 68 5.57 -0.89 1.58
CA VAL A 68 7.00 -0.58 1.61
C VAL A 68 7.86 -1.83 1.53
N ALA A 69 7.49 -2.91 2.22
CA ALA A 69 8.23 -4.18 2.15
C ALA A 69 8.21 -4.79 0.74
N ARG A 70 7.08 -4.75 0.05
CA ARG A 70 6.98 -5.22 -1.35
C ARG A 70 7.81 -4.35 -2.30
N LEU A 71 7.81 -3.04 -2.09
CA LEU A 71 8.61 -2.11 -2.87
C LEU A 71 10.10 -2.41 -2.69
N ALA A 72 10.55 -2.60 -1.45
CA ALA A 72 11.94 -2.96 -1.14
C ALA A 72 12.34 -4.30 -1.75
N ALA A 73 11.48 -5.33 -1.69
CA ALA A 73 11.76 -6.63 -2.31
C ALA A 73 11.91 -6.52 -3.83
N ARG A 74 11.09 -5.70 -4.48
CA ARG A 74 11.19 -5.45 -5.92
C ARG A 74 12.45 -4.64 -6.28
N GLU A 75 12.84 -3.72 -5.41
CA GLU A 75 14.04 -2.92 -5.60
C GLU A 75 15.29 -3.78 -5.44
N GLU A 76 15.34 -4.68 -4.46
CA GLU A 76 16.42 -5.65 -4.31
C GLU A 76 16.55 -6.57 -5.53
N GLU A 77 15.43 -6.98 -6.14
CA GLU A 77 15.46 -7.77 -7.37
C GLU A 77 16.03 -6.98 -8.57
N ARG A 78 15.76 -5.67 -8.63
CA ARG A 78 16.23 -4.79 -9.72
C ARG A 78 17.64 -4.27 -9.52
N ASN A 79 17.98 -3.94 -8.29
CA ASN A 79 19.19 -3.27 -7.86
C ASN A 79 19.73 -3.99 -6.61
N PRO A 80 20.26 -5.22 -6.76
CA PRO A 80 20.71 -6.02 -5.64
C PRO A 80 21.87 -5.33 -4.92
N MET A 81 21.76 -5.20 -3.60
CA MET A 81 22.82 -4.58 -2.81
C MET A 81 23.82 -5.64 -2.37
N ALA A 82 25.04 -5.59 -2.91
CA ALA A 82 26.11 -6.49 -2.48
C ALA A 82 26.50 -6.18 -1.03
N LEU A 83 26.25 -7.13 -0.13
CA LEU A 83 26.77 -7.05 1.23
C LEU A 83 28.29 -7.20 1.20
N PRO A 84 29.03 -6.39 1.98
CA PRO A 84 30.47 -6.59 2.11
C PRO A 84 30.74 -8.01 2.62
N GLY A 85 31.59 -8.74 1.89
CA GLY A 85 32.00 -10.09 2.26
C GLY A 85 32.79 -10.09 3.57
N PRO A 86 32.97 -11.27 4.20
CA PRO A 86 33.71 -11.42 5.46
C PRO A 86 35.17 -10.93 5.37
N ASP A 87 35.71 -10.81 4.16
CA ASP A 87 37.08 -10.36 3.91
C ASP A 87 37.22 -8.83 3.76
N ALA A 88 36.12 -8.06 3.85
CA ALA A 88 36.13 -6.61 3.71
C ALA A 88 36.68 -5.84 4.93
N THR A 89 37.12 -6.56 5.98
CA THR A 89 37.78 -6.00 7.16
C THR A 89 39.23 -6.44 7.20
N THR A 90 40.12 -5.74 6.50
CA THR A 90 41.57 -5.77 6.75
C THR A 90 42.14 -4.37 6.59
#